data_AF-A0A832SQD8-F1
#
_entry.id   AF-A0A832SQD8-F1
#
_cell.length_a   1.000
_cell.length_b   1.000
_cell.length_c   1.000
_cell.angle_alpha   90.00
_cell.angle_beta   90.00
_cell.angle_gamma   90.00
#
_symmetry.space_group_name_H-M   'P 1'
#
loop_
_entity.id
_entity.type
_entity.pdbx_description
1 polymer ?
#
loop_
_entity_poly.entity_id
_entity_poly.type
_entity_poly.pdbx_seq_one_letter_code
_entity_poly.pdbx_strand_id
1 'polypeptide(L)'
;WLGDLKGAVQKGEEGDSAAKRLKEVIAGRSVLSMPNKIGGFRLRYGRACNTGFASVGIHPTVAEILNHTIAVGTQVKLDVPGKGATVAFVDSIETPIVRLRNGNVVKISTVEQGIKIKDDIEKILYLGDILISFGDFLENNAQLIPSGYVEEYWLAEVEQKIQQYDAKTELEEFLTKTPSLEEAIEISINFKIPLHPKYLFYWEQLSPHELE
;
A
#
# COMPACT_ATOMS: atom_id res chain seq x y z
N TRP A 1 18.04 -5.52 40.64
CA TRP A 1 17.28 -4.33 40.17
C TRP A 1 17.22 -4.26 38.65
N LEU A 2 18.30 -3.92 37.91
CA LEU A 2 18.29 -3.96 36.43
C LEU A 2 18.23 -5.38 35.84
N GLY A 3 18.63 -6.40 36.61
CA GLY A 3 18.45 -7.82 36.24
C GLY A 3 17.04 -8.37 36.50
N ASP A 4 16.14 -7.61 37.14
CA ASP A 4 14.75 -8.01 37.37
C ASP A 4 13.82 -7.53 36.24
N LEU A 5 14.32 -6.67 35.35
CA LEU A 5 13.71 -6.37 34.08
C LEU A 5 13.92 -7.57 33.16
N LYS A 6 13.07 -8.60 33.32
CA LYS A 6 12.76 -9.48 32.20
C LYS A 6 12.26 -8.57 31.08
N GLY A 7 13.13 -8.26 30.12
CA GLY A 7 12.73 -7.62 28.88
C GLY A 7 11.48 -8.33 28.39
N ALA A 8 10.46 -7.57 28.01
CA ALA A 8 9.15 -8.09 27.67
C ALA A 8 9.28 -9.13 26.54
N VAL A 9 9.47 -10.38 26.92
CA VAL A 9 9.39 -11.52 26.02
C VAL A 9 7.96 -11.48 25.53
N GLN A 10 7.78 -11.10 24.26
CA GLN A 10 6.49 -11.22 23.61
C GLN A 10 6.18 -12.72 23.57
N LYS A 11 5.39 -13.17 24.54
CA LYS A 11 4.63 -14.40 24.36
C LYS A 11 3.70 -14.11 23.18
N GLY A 12 3.93 -14.79 22.07
CA GLY A 12 2.94 -14.92 21.01
C GLY A 12 1.74 -15.63 21.61
N GLU A 13 0.79 -14.86 22.13
CA GLU A 13 -0.52 -15.37 22.49
C GLU A 13 -1.35 -15.41 21.21
N GLU A 14 -1.70 -16.62 20.79
CA GLU A 14 -2.62 -16.90 19.69
C GLU A 14 -4.00 -16.32 20.00
N GLY A 15 -4.20 -15.09 19.54
CA GLY A 15 -5.46 -14.36 19.56
C GLY A 15 -5.32 -13.17 18.62
N ASP A 16 -6.44 -12.69 18.06
CA ASP A 16 -6.46 -11.61 17.07
C ASP A 16 -5.93 -10.30 17.66
N SER A 17 -4.60 -10.15 17.61
CA SER A 17 -3.84 -9.02 18.16
C SER A 17 -4.29 -7.69 17.57
N ALA A 18 -4.87 -7.72 16.36
CA ALA A 18 -5.50 -6.61 15.68
C ALA A 18 -6.74 -6.11 16.41
N ALA A 19 -7.66 -7.01 16.74
CA ALA A 19 -8.88 -6.70 17.48
C ALA A 19 -8.59 -6.17 18.89
N LYS A 20 -7.53 -6.67 19.54
CA LYS A 20 -7.08 -6.15 20.84
C LYS A 20 -6.55 -4.71 20.73
N ARG A 21 -5.77 -4.39 19.69
CA ARG A 21 -5.28 -3.03 19.43
C ARG A 21 -6.40 -2.01 19.20
N LEU A 22 -7.47 -2.41 18.52
CA LEU A 22 -8.66 -1.57 18.31
C LEU A 22 -9.41 -1.25 19.60
N LYS A 23 -9.45 -2.20 20.56
CA LYS A 23 -10.06 -1.98 21.88
C LYS A 23 -9.27 -1.00 22.75
N GLU A 24 -7.98 -0.83 22.50
CA GLU A 24 -7.11 0.09 23.22
C GLU A 24 -7.12 1.54 22.66
N VAL A 25 -8.00 1.85 21.71
CA VAL A 25 -8.10 3.19 21.14
C VAL A 25 -8.68 4.14 22.18
N ILE A 26 -7.83 5.04 22.67
CA ILE A 26 -8.22 6.11 23.60
C ILE A 26 -8.88 7.24 22.80
N ALA A 27 -9.81 7.96 23.43
CA ALA A 27 -10.42 9.17 22.86
C ALA A 27 -9.35 10.12 22.29
N GLY A 28 -9.57 10.60 21.07
CA GLY A 28 -8.65 11.48 20.35
C GLY A 28 -7.66 10.78 19.42
N ARG A 29 -7.57 9.43 19.41
CA ARG A 29 -6.81 8.69 18.40
C ARG A 29 -7.74 8.19 17.29
N SER A 30 -7.50 8.64 16.07
CA SER A 30 -8.25 8.18 14.89
C SER A 30 -7.84 6.77 14.48
N VAL A 31 -8.82 5.99 14.05
CA VAL A 31 -8.61 4.69 13.41
C VAL A 31 -8.63 4.90 11.91
N LEU A 32 -7.50 4.63 11.24
CA LEU A 32 -7.37 4.84 9.79
C LEU A 32 -8.01 3.71 8.99
N SER A 33 -7.76 2.46 9.37
CA SER A 33 -8.29 1.28 8.70
C SER A 33 -8.54 0.15 9.69
N MET A 34 -9.48 -0.73 9.35
CA MET A 34 -9.74 -1.95 10.11
C MET A 34 -8.90 -3.11 9.54
N PRO A 35 -8.44 -4.04 10.39
CA PRO A 35 -7.78 -5.28 9.98
C PRO A 35 -8.63 -6.05 8.97
N ASN A 36 -8.00 -6.59 7.92
CA ASN A 36 -8.63 -7.42 6.88
C ASN A 36 -9.89 -6.82 6.24
N LYS A 37 -10.05 -5.49 6.27
CA LYS A 37 -11.18 -4.80 5.68
C LYS A 37 -10.79 -4.17 4.35
N ILE A 38 -11.63 -4.44 3.35
CA ILE A 38 -11.53 -3.86 2.02
C ILE A 38 -11.56 -2.33 2.13
N GLY A 39 -10.65 -1.68 1.40
CA GLY A 39 -10.53 -0.22 1.37
C GLY A 39 -9.54 0.38 2.36
N GLY A 40 -8.89 -0.45 3.19
CA GLY A 40 -7.73 -0.06 3.98
C GLY A 40 -6.50 0.25 3.12
N PHE A 41 -5.33 0.26 3.77
CA PHE A 41 -4.06 0.37 3.06
C PHE A 41 -3.70 -0.94 2.37
N ARG A 42 -3.24 -0.86 1.12
CA ARG A 42 -2.67 -1.99 0.38
C ARG A 42 -1.19 -2.12 0.74
N LEU A 43 -0.79 -3.31 1.18
CA LEU A 43 0.61 -3.58 1.50
C LEU A 43 1.46 -3.55 0.22
N ARG A 44 2.52 -2.73 0.22
CA ARG A 44 3.59 -2.73 -0.78
C ARG A 44 4.92 -2.93 -0.06
N TYR A 45 5.66 -3.95 -0.44
CA TYR A 45 7.01 -4.14 0.09
C TYR A 45 7.98 -3.18 -0.57
N GLY A 46 8.79 -2.52 0.24
CA GLY A 46 9.86 -1.68 -0.27
C GLY A 46 10.38 -0.71 0.76
N ARG A 47 11.37 0.08 0.34
CA ARG A 47 12.02 1.06 1.19
C ARG A 47 12.33 2.32 0.37
N ALA A 48 11.76 3.43 0.76
CA ALA A 48 12.12 4.76 0.28
C ALA A 48 13.32 5.32 1.07
N CYS A 49 13.94 6.37 0.54
CA CYS A 49 15.09 7.02 1.16
C CYS A 49 14.81 7.56 2.57
N ASN A 50 13.56 7.90 2.86
CA ASN A 50 13.09 8.45 4.13
C ASN A 50 12.36 7.43 5.01
N THR A 51 12.13 6.20 4.53
CA THR A 51 11.59 5.10 5.36
C THR A 51 12.75 4.26 5.88
N GLY A 52 13.01 4.36 7.18
CA GLY A 52 14.03 3.58 7.89
C GLY A 52 13.43 2.36 8.59
N PHE A 53 14.02 2.00 9.73
CA PHE A 53 13.47 1.00 10.64
C PHE A 53 12.20 1.51 11.30
N ALA A 54 11.19 0.63 11.47
CA ALA A 54 9.92 0.95 12.11
C ALA A 54 9.27 2.23 11.55
N SER A 55 9.38 2.42 10.23
CA SER A 55 8.86 3.58 9.51
C SER A 55 8.09 3.12 8.29
N VAL A 56 6.89 3.66 8.08
CA VAL A 56 6.04 3.31 6.95
C VAL A 56 5.89 4.48 6.00
N GLY A 57 5.91 4.18 4.71
CA GLY A 57 5.62 5.16 3.67
C GLY A 57 4.13 5.22 3.37
N ILE A 58 3.56 6.42 3.36
CA ILE A 58 2.16 6.67 2.98
C ILE A 58 2.16 7.84 1.99
N HIS A 59 1.26 7.80 1.01
CA HIS A 59 1.15 8.89 0.06
C HIS A 59 0.69 10.20 0.75
N PRO A 60 1.33 11.37 0.50
CA PRO A 60 1.01 12.64 1.17
C PRO A 60 -0.46 13.07 1.00
N THR A 61 -1.09 12.73 -0.12
CA THR A 61 -2.54 12.95 -0.35
C THR A 61 -3.42 12.39 0.76
N VAL A 62 -3.03 11.28 1.40
CA VAL A 62 -3.79 10.70 2.52
C VAL A 62 -3.88 11.67 3.69
N ALA A 63 -2.79 12.40 3.98
CA ALA A 63 -2.79 13.39 5.04
C ALA A 63 -3.76 14.54 4.73
N GLU A 64 -3.77 15.02 3.48
CA GLU A 64 -4.65 16.11 3.05
C GLU A 64 -6.14 15.74 3.17
N ILE A 65 -6.53 14.57 2.66
CA ILE A 65 -7.94 14.14 2.69
C ILE A 65 -8.42 13.72 4.08
N LEU A 66 -7.49 13.38 4.98
CA LEU A 66 -7.79 13.04 6.38
C LEU A 66 -7.57 14.22 7.35
N ASN A 67 -7.55 15.46 6.84
CA ASN A 67 -7.38 16.68 7.64
C ASN A 67 -6.14 16.63 8.57
N HIS A 68 -5.03 16.12 8.05
CA HIS A 68 -3.75 15.95 8.77
C HIS A 68 -3.86 15.16 10.09
N THR A 69 -4.82 14.22 10.16
CA THR A 69 -4.84 13.19 11.21
C THR A 69 -3.50 12.44 11.29
N ILE A 70 -2.84 12.27 10.14
CA ILE A 70 -1.46 11.83 10.03
C ILE A 70 -0.61 12.92 9.38
N ALA A 71 0.62 13.03 9.83
CA ALA A 71 1.66 13.87 9.27
C ALA A 71 3.00 13.11 9.31
N VAL A 72 4.04 13.68 8.70
CA VAL A 72 5.40 13.15 8.86
C VAL A 72 5.75 13.13 10.34
N GLY A 73 6.25 12.00 10.84
CA GLY A 73 6.57 11.82 12.25
C GLY A 73 5.41 11.34 13.13
N THR A 74 4.18 11.27 12.62
CA THR A 74 3.06 10.68 13.36
C THR A 74 3.32 9.20 13.60
N GLN A 75 3.24 8.77 14.86
CA GLN A 75 3.30 7.36 15.21
C GLN A 75 1.94 6.70 15.00
N VAL A 76 1.89 5.70 14.13
CA VAL A 76 0.72 4.85 13.89
C VAL A 76 0.92 3.48 14.52
N LYS A 77 -0.16 2.88 15.03
CA LYS A 77 -0.15 1.47 15.42
C LYS A 77 -0.48 0.63 14.20
N LEU A 78 0.35 -0.37 13.92
CA LEU A 78 0.13 -1.30 12.81
C LEU A 78 -0.44 -2.62 13.32
N ASP A 79 -1.09 -3.33 12.41
CA ASP A 79 -1.51 -4.71 12.62
C ASP A 79 -0.31 -5.67 12.49
N VAL A 80 0.38 -5.55 11.36
CA VAL A 80 1.58 -6.30 10.95
C VAL A 80 2.55 -5.30 10.29
N PRO A 81 3.88 -5.46 10.37
CA PRO A 81 4.64 -6.48 11.10
C PRO A 81 4.94 -6.12 12.57
N GLY A 82 4.88 -4.84 12.94
CA GLY A 82 5.25 -4.35 14.26
C GLY A 82 4.09 -3.72 15.03
N LYS A 83 4.32 -3.37 16.30
CA LYS A 83 3.29 -2.73 17.15
C LYS A 83 3.04 -1.25 16.83
N GLY A 84 4.01 -0.61 16.19
CA GLY A 84 3.87 0.76 15.73
C GLY A 84 4.98 1.12 14.77
N ALA A 85 4.71 2.13 13.97
CA ALA A 85 5.64 2.70 13.02
C ALA A 85 5.46 4.21 12.93
N THR A 86 6.48 4.90 12.45
CA THR A 86 6.42 6.33 12.18
C THR A 86 6.07 6.57 10.72
N VAL A 87 5.16 7.50 10.44
CA VAL A 87 4.76 7.84 9.07
C VAL A 87 5.83 8.72 8.42
N ALA A 88 6.23 8.35 7.21
CA ALA A 88 6.95 9.17 6.26
C ALA A 88 6.13 9.29 4.97
N PHE A 89 6.27 10.40 4.24
CA PHE A 89 5.57 10.58 2.97
C PHE A 89 6.39 10.08 1.80
N VAL A 90 5.74 9.31 0.93
CA VAL A 90 6.31 8.75 -0.30
C VAL A 90 5.32 9.02 -1.42
N ASP A 91 5.73 9.79 -2.42
CA ASP A 91 4.90 10.25 -3.54
C ASP A 91 4.95 9.33 -4.76
N SER A 92 5.80 8.30 -4.74
CA SER A 92 5.95 7.32 -5.82
C SER A 92 4.98 6.13 -5.72
N ILE A 93 4.21 6.01 -4.63
CA ILE A 93 3.32 4.86 -4.37
C ILE A 93 1.85 5.18 -4.70
N GLU A 94 1.00 4.16 -4.71
CA GLU A 94 -0.40 4.29 -5.12
C GLU A 94 -1.20 5.23 -4.20
N THR A 95 -2.02 6.06 -4.83
CA THR A 95 -2.83 7.08 -4.19
C THR A 95 -4.24 6.59 -3.80
N PRO A 96 -4.97 7.35 -2.96
CA PRO A 96 -6.33 7.01 -2.59
C PRO A 96 -7.33 7.06 -3.75
N ILE A 97 -8.37 6.22 -3.64
CA ILE A 97 -9.55 6.25 -4.51
C ILE A 97 -10.75 6.68 -3.67
N VAL A 98 -11.46 7.70 -4.13
CA VAL A 98 -12.54 8.34 -3.39
C VAL A 98 -13.81 8.44 -4.24
N ARG A 99 -14.96 8.42 -3.58
CA ARG A 99 -16.26 8.75 -4.15
C ARG A 99 -16.65 10.15 -3.70
N LEU A 100 -16.99 11.00 -4.65
CA LEU A 100 -17.44 12.37 -4.42
C LEU A 100 -18.96 12.41 -4.17
N ARG A 101 -19.46 13.49 -3.56
CA ARG A 101 -20.89 13.71 -3.29
C ARG A 101 -21.79 13.68 -4.53
N ASN A 102 -21.22 13.94 -5.71
CA ASN A 102 -21.93 13.85 -6.99
C ASN A 102 -22.04 12.40 -7.52
N GLY A 103 -21.49 11.41 -6.81
CA GLY A 103 -21.48 10.00 -7.19
C GLY A 103 -20.26 9.56 -8.00
N ASN A 104 -19.42 10.48 -8.48
CA ASN A 104 -18.23 10.13 -9.27
C ASN A 104 -17.16 9.46 -8.40
N VAL A 105 -16.52 8.43 -8.96
CA VAL A 105 -15.36 7.77 -8.37
C VAL A 105 -14.09 8.30 -9.03
N VAL A 106 -13.16 8.79 -8.23
CA VAL A 106 -11.93 9.45 -8.69
C VAL A 106 -10.73 8.85 -7.94
N LYS A 107 -9.74 8.40 -8.70
CA LYS A 107 -8.40 8.12 -8.19
C LYS A 107 -7.63 9.44 -8.15
N ILE A 108 -7.15 9.84 -6.99
CA ILE A 108 -6.48 11.13 -6.83
C ILE A 108 -5.08 11.04 -7.43
N SER A 109 -4.74 11.83 -8.44
CA SER A 109 -3.42 11.74 -9.09
C SER A 109 -2.35 12.59 -8.41
N THR A 110 -2.72 13.72 -7.79
CA THR A 110 -1.74 14.62 -7.15
C THR A 110 -2.24 15.16 -5.81
N VAL A 111 -1.32 15.71 -5.01
CA VAL A 111 -1.64 16.32 -3.72
C VAL A 111 -2.54 17.55 -3.90
N GLU A 112 -2.28 18.37 -4.91
CA GLU A 112 -3.07 19.57 -5.23
C GLU A 112 -4.50 19.21 -5.61
N GLN A 113 -4.68 18.11 -6.37
CA GLN A 113 -6.01 17.59 -6.67
C GLN A 113 -6.71 17.16 -5.38
N GLY A 114 -6.00 16.45 -4.48
CA GLY A 114 -6.53 16.04 -3.18
C GLY A 114 -7.03 17.23 -2.35
N ILE A 115 -6.23 18.31 -2.26
CA ILE A 115 -6.61 19.53 -1.54
C ILE A 115 -7.89 20.15 -2.11
N LYS A 116 -8.03 20.19 -3.44
CA LYS A 116 -9.19 20.81 -4.11
C LYS A 116 -10.48 20.04 -3.88
N ILE A 117 -10.43 18.70 -3.90
CA ILE A 117 -11.63 17.87 -3.84
C ILE A 117 -11.99 17.42 -2.42
N LYS A 118 -11.14 17.68 -1.41
CA LYS A 118 -11.29 17.10 -0.06
C LYS A 118 -12.67 17.36 0.55
N ASP A 119 -13.24 18.54 0.33
CA ASP A 119 -14.53 18.94 0.91
C ASP A 119 -15.72 18.26 0.19
N ASP A 120 -15.50 17.82 -1.05
CA ASP A 120 -16.46 17.12 -1.90
C ASP A 120 -16.42 15.59 -1.73
N ILE A 121 -15.48 15.04 -0.96
CA ILE A 121 -15.38 13.60 -0.71
C ILE A 121 -16.57 13.14 0.14
N GLU A 122 -17.36 12.21 -0.39
CA GLU A 122 -18.44 11.52 0.34
C GLU A 122 -17.89 10.31 1.09
N LYS A 123 -17.05 9.51 0.41
CA LYS A 123 -16.50 8.25 0.96
C LYS A 123 -15.12 7.95 0.39
N ILE A 124 -14.19 7.56 1.24
CA ILE A 124 -12.91 6.97 0.81
C ILE A 124 -13.16 5.48 0.53
N LEU A 125 -12.88 5.05 -0.69
CA LEU A 125 -13.03 3.65 -1.11
C LEU A 125 -11.76 2.85 -0.83
N TYR A 126 -10.60 3.44 -1.12
CA TYR A 126 -9.28 2.86 -0.84
C TYR A 126 -8.34 3.95 -0.35
N LEU A 127 -7.55 3.66 0.69
CA LEU A 127 -6.57 4.60 1.24
C LEU A 127 -5.25 4.66 0.45
N GLY A 128 -5.07 3.77 -0.53
CA GLY A 128 -3.83 3.67 -1.30
C GLY A 128 -2.82 2.71 -0.65
N ASP A 129 -1.54 2.87 -1.01
CA ASP A 129 -0.48 1.99 -0.54
C ASP A 129 0.04 2.36 0.86
N ILE A 130 0.49 1.34 1.59
CA ILE A 130 1.41 1.46 2.72
C ILE A 130 2.71 0.73 2.36
N LEU A 131 3.80 1.50 2.29
CA LEU A 131 5.13 0.99 2.00
C LEU A 131 5.78 0.50 3.31
N ILE A 132 6.07 -0.79 3.38
CA ILE A 132 6.73 -1.40 4.55
C ILE A 132 7.98 -2.14 4.10
N SER A 133 9.08 -1.93 4.82
CA SER A 133 10.34 -2.60 4.54
C SER A 133 10.24 -4.09 4.89
N PHE A 134 10.79 -4.94 4.03
CA PHE A 134 10.99 -6.36 4.35
C PHE A 134 11.79 -6.54 5.66
N GLY A 135 12.74 -5.64 5.93
CA GLY A 135 13.54 -5.68 7.16
C GLY A 135 12.67 -5.59 8.43
N ASP A 136 11.56 -4.84 8.40
CA ASP A 136 10.67 -4.75 9.55
C ASP A 136 9.94 -6.08 9.81
N PHE A 137 9.60 -6.84 8.76
CA PHE A 137 9.04 -8.19 8.93
C PHE A 137 10.06 -9.16 9.53
N LEU A 138 11.30 -9.11 9.04
CA LEU A 138 12.38 -9.97 9.51
C LEU A 138 12.70 -9.71 10.99
N GLU A 139 12.87 -8.44 11.37
CA GLU A 139 13.19 -8.04 12.75
C GLU A 139 12.08 -8.36 13.76
N ASN A 140 10.81 -8.25 13.34
CA ASN A 140 9.67 -8.61 14.19
C ASN A 140 9.33 -10.11 14.13
N ASN A 141 10.06 -10.91 13.36
CA ASN A 141 9.76 -12.32 13.09
C ASN A 141 8.29 -12.53 12.66
N ALA A 142 7.79 -11.61 11.83
CA ALA A 142 6.42 -11.61 11.33
C ALA A 142 6.31 -12.41 10.02
N GLN A 143 5.19 -13.09 9.83
CA GLN A 143 4.92 -13.80 8.58
C GLN A 143 4.76 -12.81 7.42
N LEU A 144 5.41 -13.10 6.29
CA LEU A 144 5.20 -12.34 5.06
C LEU A 144 3.79 -12.57 4.54
N ILE A 145 3.07 -11.47 4.35
CA ILE A 145 1.75 -11.45 3.73
C ILE A 145 1.93 -11.26 2.22
N PRO A 146 1.11 -11.86 1.36
CA PRO A 146 1.13 -11.55 -0.07
C PRO A 146 1.02 -10.04 -0.31
N SER A 147 1.93 -9.49 -1.11
CA SER A 147 1.83 -8.10 -1.59
C SER A 147 0.78 -8.01 -2.68
N GLY A 148 0.24 -6.80 -2.87
CA GLY A 148 -0.44 -6.49 -4.13
C GLY A 148 0.52 -6.62 -5.32
N TYR A 149 -0.03 -6.86 -6.51
CA TYR A 149 0.73 -6.77 -7.75
C TYR A 149 1.04 -5.31 -8.06
N VAL A 150 2.33 -4.96 -8.02
CA VAL A 150 2.85 -3.58 -8.08
C VAL A 150 3.87 -3.43 -9.20
N GLU A 151 4.22 -2.20 -9.55
CA GLU A 151 5.10 -1.89 -10.68
C GLU A 151 6.46 -2.58 -10.56
N GLU A 152 7.04 -2.68 -9.36
CA GLU A 152 8.33 -3.35 -9.15
C GLU A 152 8.26 -4.85 -9.45
N TYR A 153 7.12 -5.49 -9.16
CA TYR A 153 6.91 -6.89 -9.50
C TYR A 153 6.82 -7.03 -11.03
N TRP A 154 5.97 -6.22 -11.67
CA TRP A 154 5.83 -6.24 -13.12
C TRP A 154 7.17 -6.01 -13.84
N LEU A 155 7.98 -5.05 -13.36
CA LEU A 155 9.33 -4.80 -13.87
C LEU A 155 10.25 -6.01 -13.75
N ALA A 156 10.24 -6.71 -12.61
CA ALA A 156 11.03 -7.92 -12.43
C ALA A 156 10.62 -9.04 -13.41
N GLU A 157 9.33 -9.18 -13.71
CA GLU A 157 8.86 -10.13 -14.72
C GLU A 157 9.29 -9.74 -16.14
N VAL A 158 9.28 -8.45 -16.46
CA VAL A 158 9.80 -7.93 -17.74
C VAL A 158 11.30 -8.22 -17.87
N GLU A 159 12.10 -7.93 -16.84
CA GLU A 159 13.54 -8.22 -16.82
C GLU A 159 13.82 -9.71 -17.02
N GLN A 160 13.05 -10.58 -16.37
CA GLN A 160 13.17 -12.03 -16.55
C GLN A 160 12.88 -12.44 -18.00
N LYS A 161 11.89 -11.83 -18.65
CA LYS A 161 11.53 -12.13 -20.04
C LYS A 161 12.55 -11.60 -21.04
N ILE A 162 13.13 -10.43 -20.80
CA ILE A 162 14.26 -9.91 -21.60
C ILE A 162 15.41 -10.92 -21.63
N GLN A 163 15.78 -11.47 -20.46
CA GLN A 163 16.85 -12.47 -20.37
C GLN A 163 16.49 -13.80 -21.06
N GLN A 164 15.22 -14.19 -21.04
CA GLN A 164 14.76 -15.47 -21.61
C GLN A 164 14.67 -15.44 -23.15
N TYR A 165 14.20 -14.34 -23.75
CA TYR A 165 13.88 -14.25 -25.17
C TYR A 165 14.90 -13.45 -26.00
N ASP A 166 15.95 -12.90 -25.36
CA ASP A 166 16.85 -11.90 -25.97
C ASP A 166 16.09 -10.72 -26.62
N ALA A 167 14.89 -10.44 -26.09
CA ALA A 167 13.96 -9.41 -26.57
C ALA A 167 14.35 -8.01 -26.06
N LYS A 168 15.65 -7.74 -25.97
CA LYS A 168 16.22 -6.51 -25.41
C LYS A 168 15.64 -5.27 -26.06
N THR A 169 15.60 -5.24 -27.39
CA THR A 169 15.15 -4.05 -28.13
C THR A 169 13.67 -3.70 -27.96
N GLU A 170 12.80 -4.67 -27.65
CA GLU A 170 11.35 -4.45 -27.60
C GLU A 170 10.85 -4.12 -26.18
N LEU A 171 11.52 -4.64 -25.15
CA LEU A 171 11.07 -4.51 -23.76
C LEU A 171 11.93 -3.56 -22.91
N GLU A 172 13.16 -3.24 -23.31
CA GLU A 172 14.06 -2.38 -22.52
C GLU A 172 13.50 -0.97 -22.29
N GLU A 173 12.71 -0.42 -23.22
CA GLU A 173 12.11 0.91 -23.03
C GLU A 173 11.15 0.96 -21.84
N PHE A 174 10.44 -0.14 -21.57
CA PHE A 174 9.45 -0.23 -20.51
C PHE A 174 10.04 -0.44 -19.12
N LEU A 175 11.36 -0.60 -19.01
CA LEU A 175 12.06 -0.58 -17.72
C LEU A 175 12.07 0.81 -17.08
N THR A 176 11.93 1.86 -17.91
CA THR A 176 11.93 3.25 -17.45
C THR A 176 10.63 3.98 -17.76
N LYS A 177 9.90 3.55 -18.79
CA LYS A 177 8.64 4.14 -19.24
C LYS A 177 7.46 3.28 -18.78
N THR A 178 6.45 3.90 -18.19
CA THR A 178 5.16 3.23 -17.98
C THR A 178 4.44 3.04 -19.33
N PRO A 179 4.09 1.80 -19.71
CA PRO A 179 3.36 1.54 -20.96
C PRO A 179 1.99 2.20 -20.94
N SER A 180 1.51 2.61 -22.12
CA SER A 180 0.09 2.89 -22.39
C SER A 180 -0.75 1.62 -22.27
N LEU A 181 -2.08 1.75 -22.26
CA LEU A 181 -2.96 0.59 -22.16
C LEU A 181 -2.77 -0.37 -23.35
N GLU A 182 -2.64 0.17 -24.55
CA GLU A 182 -2.44 -0.61 -25.78
C GLU A 182 -1.12 -1.36 -25.74
N GLU A 183 -0.02 -0.67 -25.41
CA GLU A 183 1.31 -1.29 -25.23
C GLU A 183 1.27 -2.36 -24.12
N ALA A 184 0.61 -2.09 -22.98
CA ALA A 184 0.52 -3.04 -21.88
C ALA A 184 -0.23 -4.33 -22.27
N ILE A 185 -1.28 -4.22 -23.09
CA ILE A 185 -2.01 -5.37 -23.62
C ILE A 185 -1.13 -6.16 -24.60
N GLU A 186 -0.44 -5.47 -25.50
CA GLU A 186 0.46 -6.11 -26.47
C GLU A 186 1.58 -6.89 -25.78
N ILE A 187 2.25 -6.27 -24.80
CA ILE A 187 3.28 -6.93 -23.98
C ILE A 187 2.71 -8.17 -23.30
N SER A 188 1.52 -8.06 -22.70
CA SER A 188 0.88 -9.16 -21.99
C SER A 188 0.59 -10.35 -22.91
N ILE A 189 0.08 -10.10 -24.12
CA ILE A 189 -0.26 -11.14 -25.09
C ILE A 189 1.00 -11.82 -25.64
N ASN A 190 2.00 -11.02 -26.03
CA ASN A 190 3.20 -11.49 -26.73
C ASN A 190 4.17 -12.21 -25.77
N PHE A 191 4.38 -11.68 -24.57
CA PHE A 191 5.40 -12.18 -23.64
C PHE A 191 4.83 -12.97 -22.44
N LYS A 192 3.50 -13.12 -22.37
CA LYS A 192 2.79 -13.82 -21.28
C LYS A 192 3.09 -13.24 -19.90
N ILE A 193 3.29 -11.92 -19.84
CA ILE A 193 3.39 -11.15 -18.61
C ILE A 193 1.97 -10.71 -18.22
N PRO A 194 1.60 -10.66 -16.93
CA PRO A 194 0.34 -10.05 -16.52
C PRO A 194 0.22 -8.59 -16.99
N LEU A 195 -1.01 -8.08 -17.07
CA LEU A 195 -1.26 -6.70 -17.45
C LEU A 195 -0.63 -5.74 -16.43
N HIS A 196 -0.07 -4.62 -16.91
CA HIS A 196 0.60 -3.65 -16.06
C HIS A 196 -0.30 -3.16 -14.89
N PRO A 197 0.20 -3.13 -13.63
CA PRO A 197 -0.58 -2.81 -12.42
C PRO A 197 -1.44 -1.56 -12.48
N LYS A 198 -0.95 -0.49 -13.13
CA LYS A 198 -1.70 0.76 -13.37
C LYS A 198 -3.08 0.57 -14.01
N TYR A 199 -3.27 -0.48 -14.81
CA TYR A 199 -4.51 -0.78 -15.52
C TYR A 199 -5.31 -1.92 -14.88
N LEU A 200 -4.83 -2.46 -13.76
CA LEU A 200 -5.55 -3.48 -13.02
C LEU A 200 -6.52 -2.84 -12.04
N PHE A 201 -7.77 -3.27 -12.12
CA PHE A 201 -8.78 -2.95 -11.11
C PHE A 201 -8.75 -3.98 -9.98
N TYR A 202 -9.42 -3.66 -8.87
CA TYR A 202 -9.56 -4.53 -7.71
C TYR A 202 -10.58 -5.65 -7.95
N TRP A 203 -10.38 -6.45 -8.99
CA TRP A 203 -11.30 -7.51 -9.44
C TRP A 203 -11.59 -8.55 -8.36
N GLU A 204 -10.62 -8.82 -7.48
CA GLU A 204 -10.77 -9.75 -6.34
C GLU A 204 -11.83 -9.32 -5.33
N GLN A 205 -12.29 -8.06 -5.39
CA GLN A 205 -13.26 -7.49 -4.47
C GLN A 205 -14.70 -7.64 -4.98
N LEU A 206 -14.88 -8.19 -6.19
CA LEU A 206 -16.19 -8.46 -6.78
C LEU A 206 -16.40 -9.96 -6.82
N SER A 207 -17.59 -10.40 -6.40
CA SER A 207 -18.03 -11.77 -6.66
C SER A 207 -18.35 -11.93 -8.15
N PRO A 208 -18.24 -13.15 -8.72
CA PRO A 208 -18.61 -13.40 -10.10
C PRO A 208 -20.03 -12.95 -10.46
N HIS A 209 -20.98 -13.08 -9.53
CA HIS A 209 -22.37 -12.63 -9.70
C HIS A 209 -22.51 -11.10 -9.74
N GLU A 210 -21.62 -10.34 -9.08
CA GLU A 210 -21.65 -8.87 -9.16
C GLU A 210 -21.05 -8.34 -10.46
N LEU A 211 -20.36 -9.20 -11.21
CA LEU A 211 -19.66 -8.86 -12.44
C LEU A 211 -20.49 -9.19 -13.70
N GLU A 212 -21.44 -10.12 -13.59
CA GLU A 212 -22.47 -10.46 -14.59
C GLU A 212 -23.52 -9.34 -14.75
#